data_AF-A0ABD1KW14-F1
#
_entry.id   AF-A0ABD1KW14-F1
#
_cell.length_a   1.000
_cell.length_b   1.000
_cell.length_c   1.000
_cell.angle_alpha   90.00
_cell.angle_beta   90.00
_cell.angle_gamma   90.00
#
_symmetry.space_group_name_H-M   'P 1'
#
loop_
_entity.id
_entity.type
_entity.pdbx_description
1 polymer ?
#
loop_
_entity_poly.entity_id
_entity_poly.type
_entity_poly.pdbx_seq_one_letter_code
_entity_poly.pdbx_strand_id
1 'polypeptide(L)'
;MMLDLGAVKKQAAITVERPGFRHHKKENFVCQSSLSRSATENGEETATFRKLNDASLDIPSHQDLHRELLLSHKRGLVLEEKPELKRVLEQRRLEQDREQELAQRPPSDLEQELRKRQLRLQEYEEEELRRREGQVNVPEFVRVKEKLRHISLSEESA
;
A
#
# COMPACT_ATOMS: atom_id res chain seq x y z
N MET A 1 -5.49 -25.45 37.53
CA MET A 1 -6.27 -24.25 37.89
C MET A 1 -5.95 -23.16 36.90
N MET A 2 -6.95 -22.70 36.17
CA MET A 2 -6.88 -21.59 35.22
C MET A 2 -6.55 -20.29 35.95
N LEU A 3 -5.66 -19.46 35.40
CA LEU A 3 -5.74 -18.00 35.45
C LEU A 3 -5.11 -17.42 34.17
N ASP A 4 -5.97 -17.09 33.21
CA ASP A 4 -5.70 -16.08 32.18
C ASP A 4 -5.44 -14.72 32.85
N LEU A 5 -4.56 -13.89 32.28
CA LEU A 5 -4.72 -12.42 32.18
C LEU A 5 -3.52 -11.80 31.40
N GLY A 6 -3.47 -12.04 30.10
CA GLY A 6 -2.64 -11.26 29.18
C GLY A 6 -3.44 -10.11 28.60
N ALA A 7 -3.40 -8.93 29.21
CA ALA A 7 -4.01 -7.72 28.65
C ALA A 7 -3.21 -7.26 27.42
N VAL A 8 -3.51 -7.82 26.25
CA VAL A 8 -2.93 -7.39 24.98
C VAL A 8 -3.56 -6.04 24.61
N LYS A 9 -2.80 -4.96 24.80
CA LYS A 9 -3.15 -3.63 24.33
C LYS A 9 -3.09 -3.64 22.79
N LYS A 10 -4.22 -4.00 22.16
CA LYS A 10 -4.39 -3.94 20.72
C LYS A 10 -4.33 -2.47 20.31
N GLN A 11 -3.25 -2.08 19.64
CA GLN A 11 -3.23 -0.84 18.88
C GLN A 11 -4.28 -0.99 17.78
N ALA A 12 -5.28 -0.12 17.79
CA ALA A 12 -6.24 -0.02 16.70
C ALA A 12 -5.47 0.49 15.48
N ALA A 13 -5.20 -0.41 14.54
CA ALA A 13 -4.74 -0.03 13.22
C ALA A 13 -5.81 0.87 12.61
N ILE A 14 -5.45 2.11 12.31
CA ILE A 14 -6.29 3.02 11.52
C ILE A 14 -6.25 2.47 10.10
N THR A 15 -7.24 1.64 9.76
CA THR A 15 -7.54 1.29 8.38
C THR A 15 -8.07 2.55 7.71
N VAL A 16 -7.24 3.19 6.90
CA VAL A 16 -7.70 4.19 5.94
C VAL A 16 -8.47 3.41 4.86
N GLU A 17 -9.78 3.28 5.08
CA GLU A 17 -10.73 2.78 4.09
C GLU A 17 -10.62 3.67 2.84
N ARG A 18 -9.96 3.17 1.80
CA ARG A 18 -9.98 3.79 0.47
C ARG A 18 -11.44 3.81 0.00
N PRO A 19 -12.02 4.97 -0.36
CA PRO A 19 -13.36 5.00 -0.92
C PRO A 19 -13.37 4.22 -2.23
N GLY A 20 -13.92 3.00 -2.18
CA GLY A 20 -14.18 2.21 -3.38
C GLY A 20 -15.07 3.00 -4.33
N PHE A 21 -14.77 2.91 -5.63
CA PHE A 21 -15.60 3.45 -6.70
C PHE A 21 -17.04 2.94 -6.51
N ARG A 22 -17.93 3.82 -6.02
CA ARG A 22 -19.34 3.50 -5.91
C ARG A 22 -19.92 3.44 -7.32
N HIS A 23 -20.46 2.28 -7.69
CA HIS A 23 -21.30 2.15 -8.87
C HIS A 23 -22.58 2.94 -8.66
N HIS A 24 -22.62 4.16 -9.19
CA HIS A 24 -23.86 4.91 -9.30
C HIS A 24 -24.74 4.21 -10.33
N LYS A 25 -25.80 3.55 -9.85
CA LYS A 25 -26.90 3.08 -10.70
C LYS A 25 -27.51 4.31 -11.38
N LYS A 26 -27.32 4.43 -12.70
CA LYS A 26 -28.08 5.38 -13.51
C LYS A 26 -29.26 4.60 -14.06
N GLU A 27 -30.40 4.77 -13.39
CA GLU A 27 -31.69 4.37 -13.91
C GLU A 27 -32.04 5.19 -15.15
N ASN A 28 -32.80 4.54 -16.04
CA ASN A 28 -33.57 5.12 -17.16
C ASN A 28 -32.78 5.77 -18.30
N PHE A 29 -32.44 4.95 -19.30
CA PHE A 29 -32.74 5.32 -20.68
C PHE A 29 -33.60 4.21 -21.30
N VAL A 30 -34.90 4.48 -21.32
CA VAL A 30 -35.88 3.77 -22.14
C VAL A 30 -35.54 4.07 -23.60
N CYS A 31 -34.92 3.13 -24.31
CA CYS A 31 -34.98 3.13 -25.76
C CYS A 31 -36.37 2.64 -26.15
N GLN A 32 -37.28 3.58 -26.42
CA GLN A 32 -38.49 3.29 -27.20
C GLN A 32 -38.05 2.86 -28.60
N SER A 33 -38.11 1.56 -28.89
CA SER A 33 -38.02 1.05 -30.25
C SER A 33 -39.35 1.28 -30.95
N SER A 34 -39.52 2.44 -31.57
CA SER A 34 -40.66 2.72 -32.46
C SER A 34 -40.34 2.36 -33.92
N LEU A 35 -40.99 1.29 -34.36
CA LEU A 35 -41.53 1.05 -35.71
C LEU A 35 -40.66 1.33 -36.96
N SER A 36 -40.31 0.22 -37.62
CA SER A 36 -40.58 -0.08 -39.04
C SER A 36 -40.75 1.08 -40.04
N ARG A 37 -39.91 1.12 -41.08
CA ARG A 37 -40.32 1.61 -42.40
C ARG A 37 -39.72 0.77 -43.55
N SER A 38 -40.63 0.04 -44.16
CA SER A 38 -40.70 -0.56 -45.51
C SER A 38 -39.53 -0.38 -46.48
N ALA A 39 -39.14 -1.51 -47.06
CA ALA A 39 -38.49 -1.63 -48.34
C ALA A 39 -39.27 -0.91 -49.45
N THR A 40 -38.54 -0.20 -50.31
CA THR A 40 -38.86 0.00 -51.72
C THR A 40 -37.55 0.04 -52.49
N GLU A 41 -37.36 -0.98 -53.31
CA GLU A 41 -36.55 -1.01 -54.52
C GLU A 41 -36.76 0.26 -55.37
N ASN A 42 -35.68 0.83 -55.91
CA ASN A 42 -35.62 1.52 -57.20
C ASN A 42 -34.15 1.83 -57.53
N GLY A 43 -33.71 1.46 -58.72
CA GLY A 43 -32.36 1.66 -59.24
C GLY A 43 -32.15 2.99 -59.97
N GLU A 44 -30.97 3.09 -60.60
CA GLU A 44 -30.49 4.13 -61.54
C GLU A 44 -30.10 5.48 -60.86
N GLU A 45 -29.04 6.20 -61.20
CA GLU A 45 -28.03 6.12 -62.25
C GLU A 45 -26.87 7.09 -61.88
N THR A 46 -25.69 6.79 -62.40
CA THR A 46 -24.50 7.62 -62.67
C THR A 46 -24.32 9.04 -62.09
N ALA A 47 -23.14 9.20 -61.49
CA ALA A 47 -22.19 10.31 -61.67
C ALA A 47 -22.55 11.72 -61.19
N THR A 48 -21.81 12.20 -60.17
CA THR A 48 -21.02 13.43 -60.31
C THR A 48 -19.81 13.41 -59.36
N PHE A 49 -18.64 13.60 -59.95
CA PHE A 49 -17.37 13.81 -59.27
C PHE A 49 -17.23 15.28 -58.85
N ARG A 50 -16.66 15.49 -57.67
CA ARG A 50 -16.05 16.74 -57.15
C ARG A 50 -17.00 17.90 -56.84
N LYS A 51 -17.25 18.07 -55.54
CA LYS A 51 -17.06 19.36 -54.88
C LYS A 51 -16.82 19.13 -53.40
N LEU A 52 -15.61 19.49 -52.96
CA LEU A 52 -15.32 19.75 -51.56
C LEU A 52 -16.27 20.87 -51.14
N ASN A 53 -17.24 20.56 -50.30
CA ASN A 53 -17.95 21.55 -49.52
C ASN A 53 -18.61 20.86 -48.34
N ASP A 54 -18.31 21.45 -47.19
CA ASP A 54 -19.10 21.47 -45.97
C ASP A 54 -19.04 20.18 -45.15
N ALA A 55 -18.50 20.36 -43.95
CA ALA A 55 -18.59 19.42 -42.84
C ALA A 55 -20.06 19.08 -42.62
N SER A 56 -20.53 18.00 -43.26
CA SER A 56 -21.86 17.47 -43.00
C SER A 56 -21.85 16.99 -41.56
N LEU A 57 -22.74 17.55 -40.77
CA LEU A 57 -23.20 17.03 -39.49
C LEU A 57 -23.99 15.71 -39.69
N ASP A 58 -23.58 14.89 -40.66
CA ASP A 58 -24.15 13.58 -40.94
C ASP A 58 -23.41 12.52 -40.14
N ILE A 59 -24.20 11.61 -39.59
CA ILE A 59 -23.70 10.39 -38.98
C ILE A 59 -22.97 9.61 -40.09
N PRO A 60 -21.70 9.21 -39.88
CA PRO A 60 -20.96 8.42 -40.86
C PRO A 60 -21.74 7.17 -41.26
N SER A 61 -21.74 6.85 -42.57
CA SER A 61 -22.30 5.58 -43.04
C SER A 61 -21.62 4.41 -42.32
N HIS A 62 -22.35 3.32 -42.10
CA HIS A 62 -21.80 2.10 -41.48
C HIS A 62 -20.49 1.64 -42.17
N GLN A 63 -20.40 1.82 -43.48
CA GLN A 63 -19.20 1.47 -44.24
C GLN A 63 -18.02 2.39 -43.93
N ASP A 64 -18.24 3.68 -43.70
CA ASP A 64 -17.20 4.62 -43.30
C ASP A 64 -16.68 4.30 -41.91
N LEU A 65 -17.58 3.99 -40.98
CA LEU A 65 -17.21 3.54 -39.65
C LEU A 65 -16.38 2.24 -39.71
N HIS A 66 -16.80 1.27 -40.54
CA HIS A 66 -16.05 0.03 -40.74
C HIS A 66 -14.64 0.28 -41.28
N ARG A 67 -14.52 1.17 -42.27
CA ARG A 67 -13.23 1.60 -42.83
C ARG A 67 -12.36 2.27 -41.77
N GLU A 68 -12.91 3.20 -40.99
CA GLU A 68 -12.19 3.92 -39.95
C GLU A 68 -11.70 3.00 -38.83
N LEU A 69 -12.51 2.04 -38.39
CA LEU A 69 -12.14 1.07 -37.36
C LEU A 69 -10.98 0.18 -37.83
N LEU A 70 -11.05 -0.33 -39.07
CA LEU A 70 -9.97 -1.11 -39.67
C LEU A 70 -8.69 -0.31 -39.82
N LEU A 71 -8.78 0.95 -40.24
CA LEU A 71 -7.62 1.84 -40.36
C LEU A 71 -7.02 2.18 -38.99
N SER A 72 -7.86 2.41 -37.99
CA SER A 72 -7.42 2.68 -36.62
C SER A 72 -6.69 1.50 -36.02
N HIS A 73 -7.18 0.28 -36.22
CA HIS A 73 -6.50 -0.93 -35.77
C HIS A 73 -5.18 -1.17 -36.52
N LYS A 74 -5.18 -1.04 -37.85
CA LYS A 74 -3.96 -1.20 -38.68
C LYS A 74 -2.87 -0.16 -38.39
N ARG A 75 -3.26 1.05 -37.98
CA ARG A 75 -2.34 2.15 -37.63
C ARG A 75 -1.93 2.14 -36.15
N GLY A 76 -2.39 1.17 -35.36
CA GLY A 76 -2.16 1.15 -33.91
C GLY A 76 -2.78 2.34 -33.16
N LEU A 77 -3.74 3.05 -33.79
CA LEU A 77 -4.49 4.15 -33.18
C LEU A 77 -5.56 3.63 -32.21
N VAL A 78 -5.98 2.37 -32.36
CA VAL A 78 -6.52 1.62 -31.23
C VAL A 78 -5.34 1.45 -30.28
N LEU A 79 -5.23 2.36 -29.31
CA LEU A 79 -4.22 2.38 -28.25
C LEU A 79 -3.79 0.94 -27.92
N GLU A 80 -2.67 0.53 -28.50
CA GLU A 80 -2.02 -0.74 -28.17
C GLU A 80 -1.85 -0.74 -26.65
N GLU A 81 -2.46 -1.76 -26.03
CA GLU A 81 -2.20 -2.27 -24.69
C GLU A 81 -2.22 -1.24 -23.55
N LYS A 82 -3.29 -1.29 -22.74
CA LYS A 82 -3.45 -0.64 -21.41
C LYS A 82 -2.10 -0.15 -20.82
N PRO A 83 -1.66 1.07 -21.17
CA PRO A 83 -0.31 1.52 -20.82
C PRO A 83 -0.15 1.63 -19.31
N GLU A 84 -1.24 1.97 -18.63
CA GLU A 84 -1.31 2.02 -17.17
C GLU A 84 -1.14 0.64 -16.52
N LEU A 85 -1.69 -0.43 -17.11
CA LEU A 85 -1.53 -1.77 -16.54
C LEU A 85 -0.06 -2.21 -16.62
N LYS A 86 0.61 -1.98 -17.75
CA LYS A 86 2.03 -2.27 -17.91
C LYS A 86 2.89 -1.48 -16.92
N ARG A 87 2.63 -0.17 -16.80
CA ARG A 87 3.32 0.70 -15.84
C ARG A 87 3.13 0.24 -14.40
N VAL A 88 1.90 -0.13 -14.01
CA VAL A 88 1.62 -0.62 -12.66
C VAL A 88 2.29 -1.98 -12.39
N LEU A 89 2.33 -2.88 -13.37
CA LEU A 89 3.03 -4.16 -13.25
C LEU A 89 4.55 -3.98 -13.16
N GLU A 90 5.13 -3.11 -13.98
CA GLU A 90 6.55 -2.77 -13.92
C GLU A 90 6.91 -2.11 -12.59
N GLN A 91 6.10 -1.14 -12.13
CA GLN A 91 6.25 -0.52 -10.83
C GLN A 91 6.20 -1.56 -9.70
N ARG A 92 5.21 -2.46 -9.72
CA ARG A 92 5.08 -3.54 -8.74
C ARG A 92 6.31 -4.44 -8.73
N ARG A 93 6.85 -4.79 -9.90
CA ARG A 93 8.07 -5.61 -10.02
C ARG A 93 9.27 -4.89 -9.39
N LEU A 94 9.49 -3.61 -9.69
CA LEU A 94 10.59 -2.83 -9.12
C LEU A 94 10.45 -2.67 -7.59
N GLU A 95 9.24 -2.47 -7.08
CA GLU A 95 8.96 -2.43 -5.64
C GLU A 95 9.33 -3.76 -4.97
N GLN A 96 8.91 -4.88 -5.55
CA GLN A 96 9.24 -6.22 -5.03
C GLN A 96 10.75 -6.48 -5.03
N ASP A 97 11.44 -6.15 -6.13
CA ASP A 97 12.89 -6.32 -6.22
C ASP A 97 13.61 -5.47 -5.15
N ARG A 98 13.16 -4.23 -4.94
CA ARG A 98 13.68 -3.34 -3.89
C ARG A 98 13.40 -3.88 -2.48
N GLU A 99 12.20 -4.38 -2.22
CA GLU A 99 11.83 -4.98 -0.93
C GLU A 99 12.67 -6.23 -0.64
N GLN A 100 12.88 -7.09 -1.65
CA GLN A 100 13.74 -8.26 -1.52
C GLN A 100 15.20 -7.88 -1.25
N GLU A 101 15.71 -6.84 -1.92
CA GLU A 101 17.05 -6.33 -1.67
C GLU A 101 17.17 -5.81 -0.23
N LEU A 102 16.22 -4.98 0.22
CA LEU A 102 16.21 -4.45 1.59
C LEU A 102 16.07 -5.55 2.65
N ALA A 103 15.28 -6.58 2.40
CA ALA A 103 15.10 -7.71 3.31
C ALA A 103 16.38 -8.56 3.44
N GLN A 104 17.19 -8.62 2.38
CA GLN A 104 18.47 -9.32 2.39
C GLN A 104 19.63 -8.46 2.90
N ARG A 105 19.43 -7.15 3.06
CA ARG A 105 20.47 -6.27 3.59
C ARG A 105 20.75 -6.60 5.06
N PRO A 106 22.02 -6.64 5.46
CA PRO A 106 22.36 -6.75 6.87
C PRO A 106 21.86 -5.53 7.64
N PRO A 107 21.64 -5.67 8.96
CA PRO A 107 21.24 -4.55 9.81
C PRO A 107 22.27 -3.43 9.73
N SER A 108 21.77 -2.19 9.62
CA SER A 108 22.59 -0.98 9.58
C SER A 108 23.45 -0.84 10.83
N ASP A 109 24.58 -0.14 10.73
CA ASP A 109 25.47 0.15 11.87
C ASP A 109 24.69 0.74 13.06
N LEU A 110 23.77 1.68 12.80
CA LEU A 110 22.90 2.25 13.82
C LEU A 110 21.99 1.19 14.46
N GLU A 111 21.42 0.28 13.66
CA GLU A 111 20.57 -0.80 14.16
C GLU A 111 21.38 -1.76 15.05
N GLN A 112 22.62 -2.06 14.66
CA GLN A 112 23.53 -2.88 15.46
C GLN A 112 23.89 -2.19 16.78
N GLU A 113 24.16 -0.88 16.77
CA GLU A 113 24.41 -0.11 17.99
C GLU A 113 23.21 -0.10 18.94
N LEU A 114 22.00 0.08 18.39
CA LEU A 114 20.77 0.01 19.19
C LEU A 114 20.59 -1.37 19.82
N ARG A 115 20.82 -2.46 19.08
CA ARG A 115 20.80 -3.82 19.64
C ARG A 115 21.83 -4.00 20.75
N LYS A 116 23.08 -3.54 20.56
CA LYS A 116 24.12 -3.57 21.60
C LYS A 116 23.75 -2.77 22.83
N ARG A 117 23.10 -1.61 22.67
CA ARG A 117 22.62 -0.81 23.79
C ARG A 117 21.49 -1.51 24.54
N GLN A 118 20.57 -2.15 23.82
CA GLN A 118 19.48 -2.91 24.42
C GLN A 118 20.01 -4.10 25.24
N LEU A 119 20.98 -4.87 24.72
CA LEU A 119 21.61 -5.96 25.49
C LEU A 119 22.25 -5.43 26.78
N ARG A 120 23.02 -4.34 26.71
CA ARG A 120 23.65 -3.75 27.91
C ARG A 120 22.63 -3.30 28.96
N LEU A 121 21.49 -2.77 28.52
CA LEU A 121 20.41 -2.39 29.43
C LEU A 121 19.79 -3.61 30.09
N GLN A 122 19.54 -4.70 29.35
CA GLN A 122 19.04 -5.95 29.89
C GLN A 122 20.00 -6.57 30.91
N GLU A 123 21.30 -6.59 30.62
CA GLU A 123 22.33 -7.06 31.55
C GLU A 123 22.33 -6.26 32.86
N TYR A 124 22.21 -4.93 32.76
CA TYR A 124 22.13 -4.05 33.93
C TYR A 124 20.86 -4.29 34.74
N GLU A 125 19.72 -4.48 34.08
CA GLU A 125 18.45 -4.82 34.75
C GLU A 125 18.55 -6.15 35.51
N GLU A 126 19.14 -7.17 34.90
CA GLU A 126 19.38 -8.48 35.53
C GLU A 126 20.40 -8.40 36.68
N GLU A 127 21.47 -7.62 36.53
CA GLU A 127 22.44 -7.40 37.61
C GLU A 127 21.83 -6.65 38.79
N GLU A 128 21.02 -5.62 38.53
CA GLU A 128 20.27 -4.92 39.58
C GLU A 128 19.29 -5.84 40.29
N LEU A 129 18.60 -6.73 39.57
CA LEU A 129 17.73 -7.74 40.17
C LEU A 129 18.53 -8.68 41.07
N ARG A 130 19.65 -9.25 40.58
CA ARG A 130 20.54 -10.11 41.37
C ARG A 130 21.09 -9.39 42.61
N ARG A 131 21.43 -8.10 42.50
CA ARG A 131 21.89 -7.29 43.64
C ARG A 131 20.78 -7.15 44.69
N ARG A 132 19.55 -6.88 44.26
CA ARG A 132 18.39 -6.76 45.17
C ARG A 132 18.10 -8.09 45.86
N GLU A 133 18.06 -9.19 45.12
CA GLU A 133 17.89 -10.54 45.67
C GLU A 133 19.00 -10.89 46.66
N GLY A 134 20.26 -10.60 46.32
CA GLY A 134 21.40 -10.75 47.22
C GLY A 134 21.23 -9.97 48.51
N GLN A 135 20.75 -8.72 48.46
CA GLN A 135 20.48 -7.92 49.65
C GLN A 135 19.32 -8.45 50.49
N VAL A 136 18.31 -9.08 49.89
CA VAL A 136 17.18 -9.69 50.62
C VAL A 136 17.63 -10.95 51.36
N ASN A 137 18.55 -11.72 50.77
CA ASN A 137 19.07 -12.96 51.35
C ASN A 137 20.07 -12.72 52.50
N VAL A 138 20.59 -11.49 52.67
CA VAL A 138 21.50 -11.14 53.76
C VAL A 138 20.73 -10.72 55.01
N PRO A 139 21.03 -11.31 56.19
CA PRO A 139 20.40 -10.91 57.44
C PRO A 139 20.54 -9.42 57.75
N GLU A 140 19.51 -8.84 58.35
CA GLU A 140 19.39 -7.39 58.58
C GLU A 140 20.54 -6.82 59.44
N PHE A 141 20.96 -7.52 60.49
CA PHE A 141 22.07 -7.08 61.34
C PHE A 141 23.40 -6.96 60.58
N VAL A 142 23.64 -7.81 59.56
CA VAL A 142 24.84 -7.73 58.70
C VAL A 142 24.77 -6.47 57.83
N ARG A 143 23.60 -6.21 57.23
CA ARG A 143 23.35 -5.02 56.40
C ARG A 143 23.52 -3.73 57.21
N VAL A 144 22.96 -3.68 58.42
CA VAL A 144 23.09 -2.51 59.32
C VAL A 144 24.54 -2.28 59.71
N LYS A 145 25.28 -3.35 60.07
CA LYS A 145 26.70 -3.25 60.42
C LYS A 145 27.57 -2.72 59.26
N GLU A 146 27.26 -3.08 58.03
CA GLU A 146 27.97 -2.56 56.85
C GLU A 146 27.62 -1.09 56.57
N LYS A 147 26.34 -0.71 56.64
CA LYS A 147 25.90 0.70 56.49
C LYS A 147 26.57 1.63 57.51
N LEU A 148 26.65 1.20 58.77
CA LEU A 148 27.32 1.98 59.82
C LEU A 148 28.82 2.16 59.55
N ARG A 149 29.49 1.15 58.98
CA ARG A 149 30.91 1.24 58.57
C ARG A 149 31.13 2.24 57.43
N HIS A 150 30.22 2.32 56.46
CA HIS A 150 30.37 3.28 55.36
C HIS A 150 30.21 4.73 55.82
N ILE A 151 29.32 4.97 56.78
CA ILE A 151 29.12 6.32 57.35
C ILE A 151 30.36 6.75 58.13
N SER A 152 30.91 5.87 58.99
CA SER A 152 32.12 6.21 59.76
C SER A 152 33.34 6.52 58.90
N LEU A 153 33.53 5.84 57.77
CA LEU A 153 34.63 6.12 56.83
C LEU A 153 34.42 7.43 56.02
N SER A 154 33.16 7.81 55.81
CA SER A 154 32.82 9.07 55.12
C SER A 154 33.01 10.28 56.03
N GLU A 155 32.89 10.10 57.35
CA GLU A 155 33.15 11.15 58.34
C GLU A 155 34.65 11.37 58.61
N GLU A 156 35.51 10.37 58.41
CA GLU A 156 36.97 10.49 58.55
C GLU A 156 37.67 11.13 57.33
N SER A 157 36.95 11.35 56.24
CA SER A 157 37.47 11.94 54.98
C SER A 157 36.98 13.37 54.71
N ALA A 158 36.32 13.99 55.70
CA ALA A 158 35.93 15.40 55.74
C ALA A 158 36.78 16.18 56.75
#